data_AF-A0A2A5WHR2-F1
#
_entry.id   AF-A0A2A5WHR2-F1
#
_cell.length_a   1.000
_cell.length_b   1.000
_cell.length_c   1.000
_cell.angle_alpha   90.00
_cell.angle_beta   90.00
_cell.angle_gamma   90.00
#
_symmetry.space_group_name_H-M   'P 1'
#
loop_
_entity.id
_entity.type
_entity.pdbx_description
1 polymer ?
#
loop_
_entity_poly.entity_id
_entity_poly.type
_entity_poly.pdbx_seq_one_letter_code
_entity_poly.pdbx_strand_id
1 'polypeptide(L)'
;MSGFEQSFVSFELGATKAETGFFESIVDAATVTPDRLILIDDRAVNCERAVSLGLQAIEFQDWSQACTKLASITSMPARDRPL
;
A
#
# COMPACT_ATOMS: atom_id res chain seq x y z
N MET A 1 -9.78 16.87 -2.95
CA MET A 1 -9.48 15.43 -2.75
C MET A 1 -9.62 15.16 -1.27
N SER A 2 -10.71 14.51 -0.85
CA SER A 2 -11.01 14.24 0.56
C SER A 2 -11.09 12.72 0.70
N GLY A 3 -10.28 12.13 1.58
CA GLY A 3 -10.20 10.68 1.80
C GLY A 3 -8.79 10.15 2.10
N PHE A 4 -7.74 10.92 1.80
CA PHE A 4 -6.35 10.56 2.05
C PHE A 4 -5.60 11.73 2.70
N GLU A 5 -4.70 11.43 3.64
CA GLU A 5 -3.88 12.45 4.30
C GLU A 5 -2.75 12.97 3.41
N GLN A 6 -2.22 12.10 2.54
CA GLN A 6 -1.14 12.42 1.60
C GLN A 6 -1.34 11.68 0.27
N SER A 7 -0.69 12.16 -0.78
CA SER A 7 -0.71 11.53 -2.11
C SER A 7 0.69 11.58 -2.71
N PHE A 8 1.13 10.45 -3.24
CA PHE A 8 2.42 10.28 -3.90
C PHE A 8 2.16 9.87 -5.34
N VAL A 9 2.56 10.72 -6.29
CA VAL A 9 2.38 10.45 -7.72
C VAL A 9 3.73 10.32 -8.41
N SER A 10 3.86 9.31 -9.27
CA SER A 10 5.14 8.96 -9.90
C SER A 10 5.74 10.09 -10.74
N PHE A 11 4.89 10.94 -11.34
CA PHE A 11 5.34 12.12 -12.09
C PHE A 11 6.10 13.12 -11.20
N GLU A 12 5.66 13.33 -9.96
CA GLU A 12 6.28 14.26 -9.02
C GLU A 12 7.52 13.65 -8.36
N LEU A 13 7.51 12.34 -8.11
CA LEU A 13 8.63 11.63 -7.50
C LEU A 13 9.74 11.25 -8.47
N GLY A 14 9.50 11.33 -9.79
CA GLY A 14 10.46 10.91 -10.82
C GLY A 14 10.77 9.40 -10.82
N ALA A 15 10.01 8.61 -10.06
CA ALA A 15 10.16 7.17 -9.91
C ALA A 15 8.78 6.49 -10.05
N THR A 16 8.76 5.35 -10.71
CA THR A 16 7.56 4.52 -10.82
C THR A 16 7.52 3.48 -9.70
N LYS A 17 6.35 2.91 -9.44
CA LYS A 17 6.23 1.76 -8.54
C LYS A 17 7.18 0.62 -8.92
N ALA A 18 7.59 0.49 -10.20
CA ALA A 18 8.53 -0.53 -10.65
C ALA A 18 9.96 -0.36 -10.10
N GLU A 19 10.27 0.79 -9.51
CA GLU A 19 11.56 1.17 -8.96
C GLU A 19 11.46 1.24 -7.42
N THR A 20 12.53 0.90 -6.70
CA THR A 20 12.51 0.95 -5.23
C THR A 20 12.39 2.37 -4.70
N GLY A 21 12.95 3.36 -5.42
CA GLY A 21 12.92 4.77 -5.05
C GLY A 21 11.52 5.36 -4.83
N PHE A 22 10.48 4.79 -5.49
CA PHE A 22 9.09 5.19 -5.24
C PHE A 22 8.64 4.81 -3.82
N PHE A 23 8.98 3.60 -3.37
CA PHE A 23 8.62 3.11 -2.03
C PHE A 23 9.51 3.69 -0.94
N GLU A 24 10.80 3.91 -1.24
CA GLU A 24 11.72 4.62 -0.34
C GLU A 24 11.20 6.02 -0.01
N SER A 25 10.72 6.77 -1.02
CA SER A 25 10.10 8.08 -0.81
C SER A 25 8.87 8.04 0.10
N ILE A 26 8.08 6.96 0.02
CA ILE A 26 6.90 6.75 0.89
C ILE A 26 7.35 6.43 2.32
N VAL A 27 8.35 5.56 2.49
CA VAL A 27 8.91 5.20 3.79
C VAL A 27 9.50 6.42 4.49
N ASP A 28 10.26 7.25 3.77
CA ASP A 28 10.89 8.46 4.31
C ASP A 28 9.85 9.52 4.72
N ALA A 29 8.73 9.60 3.99
CA ALA A 29 7.64 10.50 4.33
C ALA A 29 6.72 9.97 5.45
N ALA A 30 6.71 8.66 5.68
CA ALA A 30 5.90 8.03 6.72
C ALA A 30 6.51 8.28 8.12
N THR A 31 5.67 8.62 9.09
CA THR A 31 6.09 8.80 10.49
C THR A 31 6.13 7.48 11.29
N VAL A 32 6.10 6.34 10.59
CA VAL A 32 6.05 5.00 11.19
C VAL A 32 7.09 4.10 10.52
N THR A 33 7.45 3.02 11.19
CA THR A 33 8.40 2.04 10.66
C THR A 33 7.81 1.27 9.46
N PRO A 34 8.63 0.80 8.51
CA PRO A 34 8.15 0.10 7.30
C PRO A 34 7.21 -1.08 7.58
N ASP A 35 7.44 -1.83 8.67
CA ASP A 35 6.62 -2.97 9.08
C ASP A 35 5.19 -2.59 9.49
N ARG A 36 4.92 -1.30 9.70
CA ARG A 36 3.61 -0.72 10.02
C ARG A 36 2.90 -0.19 8.77
N LEU A 37 3.52 -0.27 7.60
CA LEU A 37 2.94 0.13 6.32
C LEU A 37 2.42 -1.10 5.57
N ILE A 38 1.24 -0.95 4.96
CA ILE A 38 0.60 -2.00 4.14
C ILE A 38 0.36 -1.42 2.74
N LEU A 39 0.96 -2.03 1.71
CA LEU A 39 0.62 -1.77 0.32
C LEU A 39 -0.59 -2.62 -0.09
N ILE A 40 -1.55 -2.03 -0.79
CA ILE A 40 -2.58 -2.74 -1.54
C ILE A 40 -2.41 -2.38 -3.01
N ASP A 41 -2.10 -3.36 -3.86
CA ASP A 41 -1.81 -3.15 -5.29
C ASP A 41 -2.22 -4.39 -6.09
N ASP A 42 -2.73 -4.21 -7.31
CA ASP A 42 -3.21 -5.30 -8.17
C ASP A 42 -2.07 -6.03 -8.92
N ARG A 43 -0.83 -5.53 -8.82
CA ARG A 43 0.33 -6.13 -9.49
C ARG A 43 1.24 -6.81 -8.48
N ALA A 44 1.38 -8.14 -8.56
CA ALA A 44 2.30 -8.93 -7.74
C ALA A 44 3.71 -8.32 -7.64
N VAL A 45 4.27 -7.88 -8.77
CA VAL A 45 5.63 -7.28 -8.82
C VAL A 45 5.79 -6.03 -7.96
N ASN A 46 4.71 -5.29 -7.69
CA ASN A 46 4.74 -4.12 -6.79
C ASN A 46 4.68 -4.56 -5.33
N CYS A 47 3.88 -5.59 -5.04
CA CYS A 47 3.79 -6.19 -3.72
C CYS A 47 5.13 -6.79 -3.28
N GLU A 48 5.78 -7.58 -4.15
CA GLU A 48 7.10 -8.17 -3.88
C GLU A 48 8.15 -7.09 -3.55
N ARG A 49 8.12 -5.97 -4.27
CA ARG A 49 9.05 -4.85 -4.07
C ARG A 49 8.80 -4.14 -2.75
N ALA A 50 7.55 -3.88 -2.40
CA ALA A 50 7.20 -3.33 -1.09
C ALA A 50 7.67 -4.25 0.04
N VAL A 51 7.46 -5.56 -0.09
CA VAL A 51 7.94 -6.57 0.89
C VAL A 51 9.46 -6.56 1.01
N SER A 52 10.19 -6.41 -0.09
CA SER A 52 11.67 -6.33 -0.07
C SER A 52 12.21 -5.12 0.72
N LEU A 53 11.38 -4.09 0.92
CA LEU A 53 11.70 -2.88 1.68
C LEU A 53 11.11 -2.89 3.10
N GLY A 54 10.57 -4.03 3.55
CA GLY A 54 10.04 -4.22 4.90
C GLY A 54 8.57 -3.84 5.09
N LEU A 55 7.87 -3.44 4.02
CA LEU A 55 6.43 -3.21 4.08
C LEU A 55 5.66 -4.54 4.07
N GLN A 56 4.44 -4.52 4.57
CA GLN A 56 3.47 -5.58 4.29
C GLN A 56 2.79 -5.30 2.94
N ALA A 57 2.32 -6.34 2.26
CA ALA A 57 1.61 -6.17 0.99
C ALA A 57 0.42 -7.12 0.84
N ILE A 58 -0.64 -6.61 0.22
CA ILE A 58 -1.82 -7.34 -0.21
C ILE A 58 -1.93 -7.18 -1.73
N GLU A 59 -1.70 -8.26 -2.47
CA GLU A 59 -2.09 -8.31 -3.88
C GLU A 59 -3.62 -8.25 -3.96
N PHE A 60 -4.14 -7.21 -4.60
CA PHE A 60 -5.56 -6.98 -4.79
C PHE A 60 -6.08 -7.84 -5.94
N GLN A 61 -6.99 -8.76 -5.64
CA GLN A 61 -7.69 -9.58 -6.64
C GLN A 61 -9.15 -9.17 -6.71
N ASP A 62 -9.78 -9.01 -5.55
CA ASP A 62 -11.15 -8.52 -5.42
C ASP A 62 -11.37 -7.85 -4.06
N TRP A 63 -12.53 -7.20 -3.92
CA TRP A 63 -12.89 -6.43 -2.73
C TRP A 63 -13.03 -7.30 -1.47
N SER A 64 -13.65 -8.47 -1.59
CA SER A 64 -13.90 -9.38 -0.47
C SER A 64 -12.58 -9.92 0.09
N GLN A 65 -11.68 -10.33 -0.81
CA GLN A 65 -10.34 -10.78 -0.51
C GLN A 65 -9.50 -9.68 0.15
N ALA A 66 -9.54 -8.46 -0.38
CA ALA A 66 -8.80 -7.33 0.18
C ALA A 66 -9.29 -6.97 1.58
N CYS A 67 -10.61 -6.88 1.79
CA CYS A 67 -11.18 -6.55 3.10
C CYS A 67 -10.91 -7.63 4.15
N THR A 68 -11.03 -8.91 3.76
CA THR A 68 -10.72 -10.03 4.67
C THR A 68 -9.27 -10.00 5.12
N LYS A 69 -8.32 -9.81 4.19
CA LYS A 69 -6.90 -9.71 4.53
C LYS A 69 -6.61 -8.48 5.38
N LEU A 70 -7.15 -7.31 5.02
CA LEU A 70 -6.94 -6.08 5.77
C LEU A 70 -7.47 -6.20 7.21
N ALA A 71 -8.64 -6.82 7.42
CA ALA A 71 -9.20 -7.06 8.74
C ALA A 71 -8.41 -8.09 9.57
N SER A 72 -7.66 -8.99 8.93
CA SER A 72 -6.78 -9.92 9.66
C SER A 72 -5.49 -9.26 10.16
N ILE A 73 -5.05 -8.18 9.51
CA ILE A 73 -3.80 -7.48 9.82
C ILE A 73 -4.06 -6.24 10.70
N THR A 74 -5.23 -5.64 10.55
CA THR A 74 -5.64 -4.45 11.29
C THR A 74 -6.72 -4.80 12.30
N SER A 75 -6.83 -4.03 13.38
CA SER A 75 -7.98 -4.15 14.30
C SER A 75 -9.27 -3.54 13.73
N MET A 76 -9.33 -3.30 12.41
CA MET A 76 -10.48 -2.69 11.73
C MET A 76 -11.40 -3.77 11.15
N PRO A 77 -12.73 -3.61 11.25
CA PRO A 77 -13.66 -4.54 10.63
C PRO A 77 -13.62 -4.42 9.09
N ALA A 78 -13.76 -5.56 8.41
CA ALA A 78 -14.03 -5.58 6.98
C ALA A 78 -15.33 -4.82 6.68
N ARG A 79 -15.34 -4.06 5.58
CA ARG A 79 -16.53 -3.32 5.12
C ARG A 79 -16.83 -3.69 3.68
N ASP A 80 -18.12 -3.74 3.35
CA ASP A 80 -18.56 -3.95 1.97
C ASP A 80 -18.19 -2.75 1.09
N ARG A 81 -18.12 -3.00 -0.22
CA ARG A 81 -17.75 -1.99 -1.21
C ARG A 81 -18.82 -0.90 -1.18
N PRO A 82 -18.46 0.38 -0.92
CA PRO A 82 -19.42 1.45 -1.12
C PRO A 82 -19.83 1.48 -2.59
N LEU A 83 -21.15 1.48 -2.84
CA LEU A 83 -21.76 1.56 -4.17
C LEU A 83 -21.30 2.81 -4.93
#